data_AF-A0A7L0RT62-F1
#
_entry.id   AF-A0A7L0RT62-F1
#
_cell.length_a   1.000
_cell.length_b   1.000
_cell.length_c   1.000
_cell.angle_alpha   90.00
_cell.angle_beta   90.00
_cell.angle_gamma   90.00
#
_symmetry.space_group_name_H-M   'P 1'
#
loop_
_entity.id
_entity.type
_entity.pdbx_description
1 polymer ?
#
loop_
_entity_poly.entity_id
_entity_poly.type
_entity_poly.pdbx_seq_one_letter_code
_entity_poly.pdbx_strand_id
1 'polypeptide(L)'
;CATDEHQCGSGDCIPLHNLCDNLPQCEDGSDEAKCMRLLNSSLSTEGLVQARIGKTWHLACADDWNEQISDSVCQLLGLGDANMSSTVFFTGDGPFVSITKAANHSLIFTKRLCNKTRCISSKIYVCFFFFLILACGKHLVTQNNGTRIVGGSDARREAWPWIVSLHFNSRPVCGASLVSEEWLVTAAHCVYGRQLKPSQWKAVLGLYDQSDMTQPSTVVRNIDQIVINPHYMKRTKDSDIAVMHLQYKVQYTVYIQPICLPEKNQQFLPGINCSIAGWGKI
;
A
#
# COMPACT_ATOMS: atom_id res chain seq x y z
N CYS A 1 10.51 -0.62 35.33
CA CYS A 1 11.60 -1.49 34.87
C CYS A 1 12.94 -0.77 35.00
N ALA A 2 14.01 -1.51 35.25
CA ALA A 2 15.38 -1.01 35.28
C ALA A 2 15.85 -0.54 33.89
N THR A 3 17.01 0.13 33.84
CA THR A 3 17.56 0.66 32.58
C THR A 3 17.89 -0.39 31.53
N ASP A 4 18.02 -1.65 31.92
CA ASP A 4 18.36 -2.82 31.11
C ASP A 4 17.17 -3.78 30.90
N GLU A 5 15.96 -3.32 31.20
CA GLU A 5 14.72 -4.07 31.06
C GLU A 5 13.76 -3.40 30.05
N HIS A 6 12.96 -4.21 29.37
CA HIS A 6 11.81 -3.79 28.58
C HIS A 6 10.55 -3.89 29.41
N GLN A 7 9.67 -2.89 29.31
CA GLN A 7 8.36 -2.93 29.94
C GLN A 7 7.34 -3.46 28.94
N CYS A 8 6.76 -4.62 29.27
CA CYS A 8 5.65 -5.22 28.56
C CYS A 8 4.43 -4.27 28.56
N GLY A 9 3.53 -4.40 27.60
CA GLY A 9 2.26 -3.67 27.61
C GLY A 9 1.34 -4.06 28.78
N SER A 10 1.52 -5.27 29.35
CA SER A 10 0.90 -5.73 30.60
C SER A 10 1.43 -5.01 31.85
N GLY A 11 2.60 -4.35 31.75
CA GLY A 11 3.27 -3.67 32.86
C GLY A 11 4.43 -4.45 33.48
N ASP A 12 4.62 -5.72 33.09
CA ASP A 12 5.74 -6.55 33.54
C ASP A 12 7.08 -6.09 32.94
N CYS A 13 8.17 -6.43 33.60
CA CYS A 13 9.52 -6.06 33.18
C CYS A 13 10.30 -7.32 32.79
N ILE A 14 10.81 -7.37 31.56
CA ILE A 14 11.67 -8.45 31.09
C ILE A 14 13.08 -7.92 30.77
N PRO A 15 14.14 -8.74 30.91
CA PRO A 15 15.46 -8.36 30.46
C PRO A 15 15.51 -8.03 28.97
N LEU A 16 16.26 -7.00 28.56
CA LEU A 16 16.33 -6.60 27.15
C LEU A 16 16.92 -7.62 26.18
N HIS A 17 17.61 -8.65 26.66
CA HIS A 17 18.10 -9.74 25.81
C HIS A 17 16.98 -10.68 25.37
N ASN A 18 15.83 -10.64 26.07
CA ASN A 18 14.62 -11.35 25.74
C ASN A 18 13.72 -10.56 24.77
N LEU A 19 14.06 -9.31 24.47
CA LEU A 19 13.29 -8.51 23.51
C LEU A 19 13.62 -8.97 22.08
N CYS A 20 12.61 -9.45 21.34
CA CYS A 20 12.72 -9.92 19.96
C CYS A 20 13.55 -11.20 19.80
N ASP A 21 13.35 -12.16 20.71
CA ASP A 21 14.05 -13.45 20.75
C ASP A 21 13.19 -14.65 20.26
N ASN A 22 12.00 -14.37 19.72
CA ASN A 22 10.96 -15.33 19.31
C ASN A 22 10.36 -16.17 20.44
N LEU A 23 10.57 -15.80 21.71
CA LEU A 23 9.92 -16.41 22.84
C LEU A 23 9.07 -15.33 23.52
N PRO A 24 7.74 -15.48 23.62
CA PRO A 24 6.94 -14.51 24.36
C PRO A 24 7.21 -14.70 25.86
N GLN A 25 7.90 -13.76 26.48
CA GLN A 25 8.04 -13.65 27.94
C GLN A 25 7.03 -12.67 28.54
N CYS A 26 6.57 -11.68 27.77
CA CYS A 26 5.43 -10.87 28.15
C CYS A 26 4.12 -11.65 27.95
N GLU A 27 3.20 -11.59 28.92
CA GLU A 27 1.87 -12.24 28.80
C GLU A 27 1.07 -11.73 27.60
N ASP A 28 1.31 -10.48 27.18
CA ASP A 28 0.67 -9.85 26.02
C ASP A 28 1.46 -10.01 24.72
N GLY A 29 2.62 -10.67 24.74
CA GLY A 29 3.52 -10.85 23.59
C GLY A 29 4.09 -9.54 23.03
N SER A 30 4.09 -8.47 23.83
CA SER A 30 4.56 -7.14 23.41
C SER A 30 6.06 -7.05 23.16
N ASP A 31 6.83 -7.93 23.78
CA ASP A 31 8.25 -8.14 23.58
C ASP A 31 8.61 -8.63 22.17
N GLU A 32 7.75 -9.44 21.58
CA GLU A 32 7.92 -9.94 20.21
C GLU A 32 7.21 -9.08 19.16
N ALA A 33 6.54 -8.01 19.59
CA ALA A 33 5.88 -7.07 18.71
C ALA A 33 6.84 -5.96 18.22
N LYS A 34 6.73 -5.59 16.93
CA LYS A 34 7.47 -4.44 16.34
C LYS A 34 9.00 -4.56 16.41
N CYS A 35 9.51 -5.78 16.30
CA CYS A 35 10.94 -6.09 16.23
C CYS A 35 11.65 -5.61 14.96
N MET A 36 10.88 -5.13 13.98
CA MET A 36 11.38 -4.60 12.72
C MET A 36 10.76 -3.24 12.38
N ARG A 37 11.51 -2.43 11.63
CA ARG A 37 11.05 -1.15 11.09
C ARG A 37 11.74 -0.81 9.77
N LEU A 38 11.23 0.21 9.09
CA LEU A 38 11.83 0.78 7.88
C LEU A 38 12.52 2.11 8.19
N LEU A 39 13.76 2.29 7.72
CA LEU A 39 14.55 3.52 7.81
C LEU A 39 14.52 4.27 6.46
N ASN A 40 14.53 5.61 6.47
CA ASN A 40 14.42 6.48 5.28
C ASN A 40 13.15 6.21 4.45
N SER A 41 12.04 6.12 5.17
CA SER A 41 10.71 5.91 4.62
C SER A 41 10.14 7.23 4.10
N SER A 42 10.15 7.42 2.77
CA SER A 42 9.39 8.50 2.11
C SER A 42 7.89 8.21 2.08
N LEU A 43 7.51 6.94 2.20
CA LEU A 43 6.17 6.41 2.38
C LEU A 43 6.27 5.30 3.44
N SER A 44 5.27 5.15 4.32
CA SER A 44 5.20 4.14 5.40
C SER A 44 5.31 2.67 4.93
N THR A 45 5.46 2.46 3.62
CA THR A 45 5.53 1.19 2.91
C THR A 45 6.86 0.95 2.20
N GLU A 46 7.85 1.84 2.28
CA GLU A 46 9.17 1.67 1.65
C GLU A 46 10.29 2.13 2.60
N GLY A 47 11.47 1.51 2.53
CA GLY A 47 12.63 1.91 3.33
C GLY A 47 13.60 0.75 3.60
N LEU A 48 14.71 1.05 4.26
CA LEU A 48 15.70 0.03 4.62
C LEU A 48 15.23 -0.74 5.86
N VAL A 49 15.22 -2.08 5.81
CA VAL A 49 14.84 -2.88 6.98
C VAL A 49 15.88 -2.79 8.07
N GLN A 50 15.39 -2.45 9.25
CA GLN A 50 16.13 -2.55 10.49
C GLN A 50 15.44 -3.58 11.40
N ALA A 51 16.23 -4.49 11.94
CA ALA A 51 15.79 -5.35 13.02
C ALA A 51 16.35 -4.83 14.34
N ARG A 52 15.54 -4.92 15.40
CA ARG A 52 15.97 -4.57 16.75
C ARG A 52 16.56 -5.80 17.40
N ILE A 53 17.77 -5.67 17.93
CA ILE A 53 18.38 -6.70 18.77
C ILE A 53 18.80 -6.03 20.07
N GLY A 54 18.02 -6.22 21.13
CA GLY A 54 18.17 -5.50 22.39
C GLY A 54 17.93 -3.98 22.24
N LYS A 55 18.94 -3.15 22.55
CA LYS A 55 18.84 -1.68 22.50
C LYS A 55 19.15 -1.07 21.13
N THR A 56 19.74 -1.82 20.22
CA THR A 56 20.29 -1.28 18.97
C THR A 56 19.49 -1.75 17.76
N TRP A 57 19.25 -0.82 16.84
CA TRP A 57 18.69 -1.11 15.53
C TRP A 57 19.82 -1.47 14.58
N HIS A 58 19.73 -2.66 14.01
CA HIS A 58 20.70 -3.19 13.06
C HIS A 58 20.13 -3.14 11.65
N LEU A 59 20.94 -2.74 10.66
CA LEU A 59 20.53 -2.76 9.25
C LEU A 59 20.65 -4.19 8.69
N ALA A 60 19.62 -4.65 7.97
CA ALA A 60 19.52 -6.05 7.53
C ALA A 60 20.32 -6.35 6.25
N CYS A 61 21.35 -7.20 6.33
CA CYS A 61 22.19 -7.69 5.24
C CYS A 61 21.41 -8.50 4.20
N ALA A 62 21.81 -8.39 2.93
CA ALA A 62 21.15 -9.06 1.81
C ALA A 62 21.83 -10.37 1.36
N ASP A 63 22.93 -10.80 2.01
CA ASP A 63 23.79 -11.90 1.53
C ASP A 63 23.04 -13.23 1.35
N ASP A 64 22.15 -13.55 2.30
CA ASP A 64 21.35 -14.79 2.32
C ASP A 64 19.86 -14.50 2.09
N TRP A 65 19.53 -13.35 1.50
CA TRP A 65 18.16 -12.89 1.35
C TRP A 65 17.41 -13.63 0.24
N ASN A 66 16.19 -14.07 0.53
CA ASN A 66 15.32 -14.76 -0.43
C ASN A 66 13.86 -14.30 -0.28
N GLU A 67 13.01 -14.71 -1.22
CA GLU A 67 11.58 -14.37 -1.27
C GLU A 67 10.84 -14.76 0.02
N GLN A 68 11.16 -15.93 0.60
CA GLN A 68 10.52 -16.40 1.84
C GLN A 68 10.88 -15.54 3.06
N ILE A 69 12.10 -15.00 3.10
CA ILE A 69 12.54 -14.05 4.13
C ILE A 69 11.79 -12.73 3.91
N SER A 70 11.67 -12.28 2.65
CA SER A 70 10.87 -11.10 2.32
C SER A 70 9.44 -11.24 2.87
N ASP A 71 8.72 -12.30 2.52
CA ASP A 71 7.34 -12.53 2.98
C ASP A 71 7.22 -12.51 4.50
N SER A 72 8.13 -13.19 5.18
CA SER A 72 8.10 -13.29 6.65
C SER A 72 8.34 -11.92 7.30
N VAL A 73 9.22 -11.10 6.72
CA VAL A 73 9.48 -9.73 7.18
C VAL A 73 8.27 -8.83 6.92
N CYS A 74 7.60 -8.99 5.78
CA CYS A 74 6.39 -8.27 5.44
C CYS A 74 5.25 -8.57 6.39
N GLN A 75 5.03 -9.84 6.72
CA GLN A 75 4.01 -10.26 7.68
C GLN A 75 4.27 -9.67 9.06
N LEU A 76 5.52 -9.66 9.52
CA LEU A 76 5.92 -9.08 10.81
C LEU A 76 5.83 -7.55 10.86
N LEU A 77 5.97 -6.87 9.73
CA LEU A 77 5.73 -5.43 9.62
C LEU A 77 4.23 -5.08 9.46
N GLY A 78 3.35 -6.09 9.33
CA GLY A 78 1.92 -5.90 9.08
C GLY A 78 1.60 -5.47 7.64
N LEU A 79 2.50 -5.78 6.70
CA LEU A 79 2.48 -5.31 5.31
C LEU A 79 2.02 -6.39 4.30
N GLY A 80 1.75 -7.62 4.74
CA GLY A 80 1.31 -8.73 3.87
C GLY A 80 2.47 -9.56 3.33
N ASP A 81 2.42 -9.97 2.07
CA ASP A 81 3.46 -10.75 1.39
C ASP A 81 4.34 -9.87 0.48
N ALA A 82 5.57 -10.29 0.20
CA ALA A 82 6.51 -9.53 -0.61
C ALA A 82 6.32 -9.82 -2.11
N ASN A 83 6.08 -8.79 -2.90
CA ASN A 83 5.90 -8.96 -4.36
C ASN A 83 7.21 -8.79 -5.16
N MET A 84 8.23 -8.11 -4.61
CA MET A 84 9.56 -7.92 -5.22
C MET A 84 10.59 -7.50 -4.17
N SER A 85 11.89 -7.80 -4.37
CA SER A 85 13.01 -7.31 -3.54
C SER A 85 14.23 -6.97 -4.41
N SER A 86 14.94 -5.87 -4.13
CA SER A 86 16.15 -5.41 -4.87
C SER A 86 17.38 -5.25 -3.96
N THR A 87 18.60 -4.93 -4.45
CA THR A 87 19.86 -4.64 -3.64
C THR A 87 20.43 -3.18 -3.86
N VAL A 88 20.58 -2.31 -2.82
CA VAL A 88 20.89 -0.84 -2.91
C VAL A 88 22.29 -0.69 -2.38
N PHE A 89 23.17 0.05 -3.04
CA PHE A 89 24.48 0.38 -2.49
C PHE A 89 24.44 1.36 -1.29
N PHE A 90 25.03 0.97 -0.16
CA PHE A 90 25.05 1.68 1.12
C PHE A 90 26.49 1.72 1.60
N THR A 91 27.01 2.92 1.79
CA THR A 91 28.41 3.19 2.13
C THR A 91 28.60 3.66 3.57
N GLY A 92 27.55 3.60 4.39
CA GLY A 92 27.61 3.99 5.80
C GLY A 92 28.18 2.90 6.70
N ASP A 93 28.81 3.32 7.78
CA ASP A 93 29.19 2.45 8.90
C ASP A 93 28.00 2.31 9.84
N GLY A 94 27.72 1.10 10.29
CA GLY A 94 26.62 0.84 11.20
C GLY A 94 26.63 -0.57 11.77
N PRO A 95 25.80 -0.83 12.78
CA PRO A 95 25.59 -2.18 13.27
C PRO A 95 24.69 -2.94 12.26
N PHE A 96 25.14 -4.11 11.79
CA PHE A 96 24.44 -4.90 10.77
C PHE A 96 23.89 -6.22 11.35
N VAL A 97 22.89 -6.79 10.68
CA VAL A 97 22.26 -8.07 11.04
C VAL A 97 22.00 -8.89 9.78
N SER A 98 22.29 -10.18 9.80
CA SER A 98 21.83 -11.14 8.80
C SER A 98 20.53 -11.79 9.29
N ILE A 99 19.52 -11.82 8.42
CA ILE A 99 18.21 -12.41 8.70
C ILE A 99 18.11 -13.70 7.91
N THR A 100 17.81 -14.81 8.58
CA THR A 100 17.58 -16.11 7.95
C THR A 100 16.27 -16.71 8.45
N LYS A 101 15.67 -17.60 7.65
CA LYS A 101 14.44 -18.31 8.02
C LYS A 101 14.77 -19.69 8.56
N ALA A 102 14.28 -20.00 9.76
CA ALA A 102 14.40 -21.31 10.37
C ALA A 102 13.35 -22.29 9.82
N ALA A 103 13.56 -23.59 10.04
CA ALA A 103 12.66 -24.64 9.55
C ALA A 103 11.22 -24.54 10.13
N ASN A 104 11.07 -23.90 11.28
CA ASN A 104 9.79 -23.58 11.93
C ASN A 104 9.18 -22.24 11.45
N HIS A 105 9.64 -21.69 10.32
CA HIS A 105 9.20 -20.41 9.76
C HIS A 105 9.53 -19.15 10.59
N SER A 106 10.26 -19.25 11.71
CA SER A 106 10.69 -18.08 12.48
C SER A 106 11.90 -17.40 11.82
N LEU A 107 12.05 -16.09 12.04
CA LEU A 107 13.22 -15.35 11.59
C LEU A 107 14.33 -15.41 12.65
N ILE A 108 15.54 -15.71 12.22
CA ILE A 108 16.75 -15.71 13.06
C ILE A 108 17.57 -14.45 12.73
N PHE A 109 17.90 -13.68 13.76
CA PHE A 109 18.70 -12.47 13.65
C PHE A 109 20.13 -12.73 14.10
N THR A 110 21.08 -12.75 13.16
CA THR A 110 22.51 -12.96 13.46
C THR A 110 23.27 -11.65 13.34
N LYS A 111 23.82 -11.12 14.45
CA LYS A 111 24.67 -9.92 14.42
C LYS A 111 25.88 -10.17 13.53
N ARG A 112 26.15 -9.27 12.58
CA ARG A 112 27.36 -9.34 11.74
C ARG A 112 28.12 -8.02 11.76
N LEU A 113 29.44 -8.12 11.65
CA LEU A 113 30.27 -7.04 11.13
C LEU A 113 30.36 -7.26 9.62
N CYS A 114 29.92 -6.31 8.81
CA CYS A 114 30.27 -6.26 7.40
C CYS A 114 31.76 -5.88 7.30
N ASN A 115 32.68 -6.81 7.58
CA ASN A 115 34.11 -6.52 7.60
C ASN A 115 34.74 -6.74 6.20
N LYS A 116 35.63 -5.82 5.82
CA LYS A 116 36.16 -5.58 4.46
C LYS A 116 37.02 -6.69 3.82
N THR A 117 37.08 -7.91 4.34
CA THR A 117 38.10 -8.88 3.89
C THR A 117 37.59 -10.32 3.82
N ARG A 118 37.42 -10.77 2.56
CA ARG A 118 37.13 -12.12 2.05
C ARG A 118 35.64 -12.48 1.89
N CYS A 119 35.07 -12.00 0.79
CA CYS A 119 34.02 -12.68 0.04
C CYS A 119 34.63 -13.15 -1.29
N ILE A 120 34.60 -14.46 -1.56
CA ILE A 120 35.17 -15.06 -2.78
C ILE A 120 34.14 -14.88 -3.91
N SER A 121 34.10 -13.67 -4.44
CA SER A 121 33.62 -13.26 -5.77
C SER A 121 33.41 -11.75 -5.69
N SER A 122 34.01 -11.01 -6.62
CA SER A 122 34.19 -9.55 -6.62
C SER A 122 32.89 -8.72 -6.74
N LYS A 123 31.92 -8.94 -5.85
CA LYS A 123 30.68 -8.15 -5.77
C LYS A 123 30.33 -7.96 -4.29
N ILE A 124 30.44 -6.71 -3.85
CA ILE A 124 30.06 -6.24 -2.51
C ILE A 124 28.54 -6.06 -2.55
N TYR A 125 27.79 -6.84 -1.76
CA TYR A 125 26.32 -6.82 -1.76
C TYR A 125 25.76 -6.17 -0.51
N VAL A 126 24.55 -5.62 -0.64
CA VAL A 126 24.06 -4.55 0.21
C VAL A 126 22.55 -4.64 0.46
N CYS A 127 22.14 -4.24 1.68
CA CYS A 127 20.79 -4.13 2.25
C CYS A 127 19.78 -3.28 1.43
N PHE A 128 18.54 -3.75 1.23
CA PHE A 128 17.40 -3.00 0.64
C PHE A 128 16.09 -3.39 1.31
N PHE A 129 15.05 -2.58 1.05
CA PHE A 129 13.70 -3.09 0.79
C PHE A 129 12.97 -2.20 -0.24
N PHE A 130 12.64 -2.76 -1.40
CA PHE A 130 11.65 -2.22 -2.32
C PHE A 130 10.40 -3.05 -2.12
N PHE A 131 9.44 -2.53 -1.38
CA PHE A 131 8.13 -3.15 -1.25
C PHE A 131 7.28 -2.71 -2.44
N LEU A 132 6.86 -3.65 -3.28
CA LEU A 132 5.63 -3.47 -4.06
C LEU A 132 4.43 -3.72 -3.14
N ILE A 133 4.31 -2.92 -2.07
CA ILE A 133 2.96 -2.53 -1.65
C ILE A 133 2.57 -1.54 -2.70
N LEU A 134 1.90 -2.05 -3.73
CA LEU A 134 0.88 -1.34 -4.47
C LEU A 134 0.81 0.16 -4.16
N ALA A 135 1.71 0.94 -4.76
CA ALA A 135 1.86 2.34 -4.42
C ALA A 135 0.59 3.07 -4.81
N CYS A 136 -0.27 3.33 -3.83
CA CYS A 136 -1.51 4.05 -4.05
C CYS A 136 -1.24 5.56 -4.10
N GLY A 137 -2.11 6.31 -4.77
CA GLY A 137 -2.10 7.78 -4.72
C GLY A 137 -0.87 8.46 -5.37
N LYS A 138 0.00 7.72 -6.07
CA LYS A 138 1.11 8.32 -6.81
C LYS A 138 0.61 8.96 -8.11
N HIS A 139 0.76 10.27 -8.21
CA HIS A 139 0.68 10.98 -9.48
C HIS A 139 1.96 10.71 -10.28
N LEU A 140 1.84 9.99 -11.40
CA LEU A 140 2.99 9.65 -12.24
C LEU A 140 3.44 10.82 -13.14
N VAL A 141 2.65 11.90 -13.18
CA VAL A 141 2.95 13.13 -13.90
C VAL A 141 2.63 14.33 -13.02
N THR A 142 3.61 15.22 -12.85
CA THR A 142 3.40 16.54 -12.23
C THR A 142 2.44 17.33 -13.12
N GLN A 143 1.23 17.63 -12.62
CA GLN A 143 0.36 18.60 -13.29
C GLN A 143 1.09 19.94 -13.28
N ASN A 144 1.31 20.54 -14.46
CA ASN A 144 1.61 21.97 -14.47
C ASN A 144 0.35 22.68 -13.96
N ASN A 145 0.49 23.54 -12.96
CA ASN A 145 -0.58 24.30 -12.32
C ASN A 145 -1.37 25.15 -13.34
N GLY A 146 -2.34 24.52 -14.02
CA GLY A 146 -3.40 25.14 -14.77
C GLY A 146 -4.72 24.92 -14.04
N THR A 147 -5.32 25.99 -13.56
CA THR A 147 -6.69 26.10 -12.98
C THR A 147 -7.69 25.36 -13.87
N ARG A 148 -8.70 24.56 -13.45
CA ARG A 148 -9.73 24.53 -12.36
C ARG A 148 -11.07 24.00 -12.96
N ILE A 149 -11.56 22.77 -12.82
CA ILE A 149 -12.83 22.39 -13.52
C ILE A 149 -14.06 23.24 -13.10
N VAL A 150 -14.84 23.64 -14.11
CA VAL A 150 -15.51 24.95 -14.33
C VAL A 150 -14.52 26.13 -14.23
N GLY A 151 -13.86 26.43 -15.36
CA GLY A 151 -12.65 27.26 -15.44
C GLY A 151 -11.37 26.43 -15.62
N GLY A 152 -11.47 25.25 -16.23
CA GLY A 152 -10.51 24.16 -16.05
C GLY A 152 -9.82 23.65 -17.28
N SER A 153 -8.64 23.06 -17.10
CA SER A 153 -7.87 22.49 -18.19
C SER A 153 -8.10 20.98 -18.29
N ASP A 154 -8.03 20.46 -19.50
CA ASP A 154 -7.88 19.03 -19.74
C ASP A 154 -6.74 18.50 -18.86
N ALA A 155 -7.05 17.45 -18.11
CA ALA A 155 -6.04 16.78 -17.31
C ALA A 155 -4.99 16.21 -18.26
N ARG A 156 -3.71 16.21 -17.85
CA ARG A 156 -2.74 15.41 -18.62
C ARG A 156 -3.19 13.95 -18.60
N ARG A 157 -2.78 13.24 -19.64
CA ARG A 157 -2.81 11.78 -19.63
C ARG A 157 -2.02 11.29 -18.39
N GLU A 158 -2.35 10.13 -17.85
CA GLU A 158 -1.76 9.56 -16.61
C GLU A 158 -1.94 10.38 -15.31
N ALA A 159 -2.61 11.54 -15.34
CA ALA A 159 -2.73 12.42 -14.19
C ALA A 159 -3.50 11.81 -13.01
N TRP A 160 -4.56 11.06 -13.32
CA TRP A 160 -5.51 10.52 -12.36
C TRP A 160 -5.72 9.02 -12.62
N PRO A 161 -4.69 8.17 -12.42
CA PRO A 161 -4.71 6.77 -12.86
C PRO A 161 -5.71 5.88 -12.09
N TRP A 162 -6.29 6.39 -11.00
CA TRP A 162 -7.35 5.73 -10.23
C TRP A 162 -8.76 6.06 -10.73
N ILE A 163 -8.93 6.99 -11.67
CA ILE A 163 -10.27 7.38 -12.12
C ILE A 163 -10.87 6.30 -13.02
N VAL A 164 -12.11 5.94 -12.73
CA VAL A 164 -12.85 4.89 -13.44
C VAL A 164 -14.17 5.47 -13.94
N SER A 165 -14.48 5.21 -15.22
CA SER A 165 -15.81 5.50 -15.78
C SER A 165 -16.72 4.30 -15.57
N LEU A 166 -17.84 4.49 -14.87
CA LEU A 166 -18.85 3.46 -14.67
C LEU A 166 -19.93 3.54 -15.75
N HIS A 167 -20.05 2.46 -16.51
CA HIS A 167 -20.99 2.34 -17.62
C HIS A 167 -22.14 1.43 -17.23
N PHE A 168 -23.38 1.94 -17.28
CA PHE A 168 -24.60 1.16 -17.08
C PHE A 168 -25.31 0.96 -18.41
N ASN A 169 -25.57 -0.29 -18.81
CA ASN A 169 -26.10 -0.64 -20.13
C ASN A 169 -25.33 0.06 -21.27
N SER A 170 -24.00 -0.01 -21.22
CA SER A 170 -23.06 0.57 -22.20
C SER A 170 -23.04 2.11 -22.29
N ARG A 171 -23.67 2.83 -21.35
CA ARG A 171 -23.60 4.29 -21.30
C ARG A 171 -22.84 4.76 -20.05
N PRO A 172 -21.94 5.76 -20.16
CA PRO A 172 -21.31 6.34 -18.98
C PRO A 172 -22.36 7.02 -18.10
N VAL A 173 -22.37 6.71 -16.81
CA VAL A 173 -23.35 7.25 -15.85
C VAL A 173 -22.67 7.92 -14.66
N CYS A 174 -21.62 7.30 -14.11
CA CYS A 174 -20.94 7.80 -12.91
C CYS A 174 -19.43 7.61 -13.01
N GLY A 175 -18.71 8.28 -12.11
CA GLY A 175 -17.30 7.98 -11.83
C GLY A 175 -17.15 6.99 -10.66
N ALA A 176 -15.96 6.40 -10.57
CA ALA A 176 -15.49 5.66 -9.41
C ALA A 176 -13.98 5.87 -9.23
N SER A 177 -13.45 5.41 -8.09
CA SER A 177 -12.02 5.37 -7.81
C SER A 177 -11.58 3.93 -7.56
N LEU A 178 -10.50 3.52 -8.22
CA LEU A 178 -9.84 2.25 -7.96
C LEU A 178 -9.09 2.32 -6.63
N VAL A 179 -9.35 1.39 -5.71
CA VAL A 179 -8.68 1.34 -4.39
C VAL A 179 -7.83 0.08 -4.20
N SER A 180 -8.05 -0.94 -5.03
CA SER A 180 -7.19 -2.12 -5.14
C SER A 180 -7.33 -2.76 -6.53
N GLU A 181 -6.78 -3.96 -6.76
CA GLU A 181 -6.80 -4.64 -8.07
C GLU A 181 -8.20 -5.03 -8.51
N GLU A 182 -9.14 -5.09 -7.57
CA GLU A 182 -10.48 -5.64 -7.76
C GLU A 182 -11.57 -4.83 -7.06
N TRP A 183 -11.23 -3.77 -6.33
CA TRP A 183 -12.21 -2.96 -5.60
C TRP A 183 -12.26 -1.53 -6.10
N LEU A 184 -13.50 -1.07 -6.31
CA LEU A 184 -13.84 0.31 -6.66
C LEU A 184 -14.67 0.95 -5.55
N VAL A 185 -14.44 2.23 -5.29
CA VAL A 185 -15.32 3.08 -4.46
C VAL A 185 -16.11 4.02 -5.38
N THR A 186 -17.41 4.12 -5.16
CA THR A 186 -18.33 5.03 -5.85
C THR A 186 -19.41 5.54 -4.90
N ALA A 187 -20.34 6.36 -5.41
CA ALA A 187 -21.47 6.83 -4.63
C ALA A 187 -22.62 5.83 -4.63
N ALA A 188 -23.33 5.69 -3.51
CA ALA A 188 -24.49 4.81 -3.40
C ALA A 188 -25.61 5.21 -4.36
N HIS A 189 -25.81 6.51 -4.60
CA HIS A 189 -26.82 7.00 -5.53
C HIS A 189 -26.60 6.56 -6.97
N CYS A 190 -25.36 6.23 -7.37
CA CYS A 190 -25.05 5.72 -8.71
C CYS A 190 -25.63 4.32 -8.94
N VAL A 191 -25.65 3.49 -7.89
CA VAL A 191 -25.95 2.05 -7.97
C VAL A 191 -27.23 1.65 -7.25
N TYR A 192 -28.06 2.61 -6.84
CA TYR A 192 -29.30 2.35 -6.12
C TYR A 192 -30.51 2.11 -7.04
N GLY A 193 -31.53 1.40 -6.54
CA GLY A 193 -32.82 1.26 -7.22
C GLY A 193 -32.75 0.38 -8.48
N ARG A 194 -32.98 0.96 -9.66
CA ARG A 194 -32.98 0.21 -10.93
C ARG A 194 -31.58 -0.22 -11.39
N GLN A 195 -30.53 0.28 -10.73
CA GLN A 195 -29.13 0.08 -11.10
C GLN A 195 -28.40 -0.93 -10.19
N LEU A 196 -29.15 -1.80 -9.50
CA LEU A 196 -28.57 -2.76 -8.54
C LEU A 196 -27.96 -4.02 -9.17
N LYS A 197 -28.20 -4.28 -10.46
CA LYS A 197 -27.74 -5.53 -11.11
C LYS A 197 -26.27 -5.40 -11.56
N PRO A 198 -25.33 -6.18 -10.98
CA PRO A 198 -23.91 -6.10 -11.33
C PRO A 198 -23.64 -6.36 -12.82
N SER A 199 -24.37 -7.31 -13.43
CA SER A 199 -24.22 -7.69 -14.84
C SER A 199 -24.53 -6.58 -15.85
N GLN A 200 -25.19 -5.50 -15.43
CA GLN A 200 -25.47 -4.34 -16.28
C GLN A 200 -24.38 -3.26 -16.19
N TRP A 201 -23.43 -3.42 -15.28
CA TRP A 201 -22.34 -2.49 -15.04
C TRP A 201 -21.04 -2.96 -15.68
N LYS A 202 -20.29 -2.00 -16.19
CA LYS A 202 -18.89 -2.16 -16.60
C LYS A 202 -18.07 -1.03 -16.02
N ALA A 203 -16.90 -1.38 -15.50
CA ALA A 203 -15.86 -0.43 -15.13
C ALA A 203 -14.90 -0.24 -16.30
N VAL A 204 -14.63 1.00 -16.68
CA VAL A 204 -13.68 1.36 -17.72
C VAL A 204 -12.53 2.14 -17.08
N LEU A 205 -11.36 1.53 -17.04
CA LEU A 205 -10.13 2.04 -16.42
C LEU A 205 -9.12 2.46 -17.49
N GLY A 206 -8.20 3.37 -17.14
CA GLY A 206 -7.16 3.84 -18.07
C GLY A 206 -7.71 4.62 -19.29
N LEU A 207 -8.99 5.01 -19.23
CA LEU A 207 -9.68 5.80 -20.24
C LEU A 207 -9.24 7.26 -20.10
N TYR A 208 -9.00 7.92 -21.24
CA TYR A 208 -8.74 9.37 -21.27
C TYR A 208 -9.94 10.13 -21.84
N ASP A 209 -10.48 9.64 -22.96
CA ASP A 209 -11.56 10.28 -23.71
C ASP A 209 -12.76 9.33 -23.80
N GLN A 210 -13.94 9.81 -23.36
CA GLN A 210 -15.20 9.05 -23.42
C GLN A 210 -15.63 8.70 -24.85
N SER A 211 -15.17 9.46 -25.85
CA SER A 211 -15.48 9.23 -27.26
C SER A 211 -14.60 8.16 -27.92
N ASP A 212 -13.45 7.83 -27.32
CA ASP A 212 -12.50 6.85 -27.83
C ASP A 212 -12.17 5.76 -26.79
N MET A 213 -12.92 4.67 -26.86
CA MET A 213 -12.72 3.47 -26.04
C MET A 213 -11.68 2.51 -26.62
N THR A 214 -11.07 2.82 -27.77
CA THR A 214 -10.15 1.92 -28.48
C THR A 214 -8.70 2.06 -28.05
N GLN A 215 -8.43 3.01 -27.15
CA GLN A 215 -7.09 3.30 -26.66
C GLN A 215 -6.45 2.07 -25.99
N PRO A 216 -5.16 1.77 -26.25
CA PRO A 216 -4.49 0.61 -25.67
C PRO A 216 -4.43 0.61 -24.14
N SER A 217 -4.51 1.79 -23.52
CA SER A 217 -4.56 1.96 -22.07
C SER A 217 -5.91 1.59 -21.46
N THR A 218 -6.97 1.54 -22.28
CA THR A 218 -8.34 1.33 -21.81
C THR A 218 -8.57 -0.14 -21.48
N VAL A 219 -8.96 -0.40 -20.23
CA VAL A 219 -9.29 -1.73 -19.75
C VAL A 219 -10.74 -1.74 -19.28
N VAL A 220 -11.54 -2.65 -19.84
CA VAL A 220 -12.93 -2.87 -19.43
C VAL A 220 -13.01 -4.07 -18.49
N ARG A 221 -13.73 -3.93 -17.39
CA ARG A 221 -14.01 -5.00 -16.42
C ARG A 221 -15.49 -5.09 -16.10
N ASN A 222 -15.97 -6.32 -15.97
CA ASN A 222 -17.30 -6.60 -15.48
C ASN A 222 -17.34 -6.47 -13.95
N ILE A 223 -18.53 -6.22 -13.43
CA ILE A 223 -18.82 -6.19 -12.00
C ILE A 223 -19.57 -7.46 -11.62
N ASP A 224 -19.13 -8.13 -10.56
CA ASP A 224 -19.81 -9.31 -9.99
C ASP A 224 -20.53 -8.99 -8.67
N GLN A 225 -20.07 -7.97 -7.93
CA GLN A 225 -20.69 -7.56 -6.67
C GLN A 225 -20.83 -6.03 -6.54
N ILE A 226 -21.95 -5.60 -5.95
CA ILE A 226 -22.19 -4.22 -5.52
C ILE A 226 -22.59 -4.26 -4.04
N VAL A 227 -21.89 -3.49 -3.21
CA VAL A 227 -22.17 -3.37 -1.78
C VAL A 227 -22.44 -1.90 -1.48
N ILE A 228 -23.68 -1.60 -1.11
CA ILE A 228 -24.12 -0.25 -0.75
C ILE A 228 -24.02 -0.11 0.77
N ASN A 229 -23.61 1.06 1.25
CA ASN A 229 -23.64 1.35 2.69
C ASN A 229 -25.07 1.15 3.24
N PRO A 230 -25.25 0.31 4.27
CA PRO A 230 -26.58 0.00 4.83
C PRO A 230 -27.30 1.23 5.40
N HIS A 231 -26.56 2.30 5.73
CA HIS A 231 -27.10 3.56 6.23
C HIS A 231 -27.45 4.57 5.14
N TYR A 232 -27.28 4.23 3.85
CA TYR A 232 -27.57 5.17 2.77
C TYR A 232 -29.04 5.63 2.77
N MET A 233 -29.24 6.93 2.94
CA MET A 233 -30.57 7.55 2.94
C MET A 233 -30.86 8.25 1.61
N LYS A 234 -31.74 7.65 0.80
CA LYS A 234 -32.07 8.18 -0.54
C LYS A 234 -32.52 9.65 -0.56
N ARG A 235 -33.26 10.10 0.47
CA ARG A 235 -33.85 11.44 0.54
C ARG A 235 -32.82 12.50 0.94
N THR A 236 -32.00 12.24 1.96
CA THR A 236 -31.02 13.19 2.49
C THR A 236 -29.66 13.09 1.82
N LYS A 237 -29.37 11.95 1.16
CA LYS A 237 -28.04 11.57 0.65
C LYS A 237 -27.02 11.31 1.75
N ASP A 238 -27.46 11.03 2.97
CA ASP A 238 -26.55 10.61 4.03
C ASP A 238 -25.96 9.23 3.70
N SER A 239 -24.69 9.03 4.08
CA SER A 239 -23.93 7.79 3.84
C SER A 239 -23.91 7.35 2.37
N ASP A 240 -23.75 8.31 1.45
CA ASP A 240 -23.73 8.10 0.00
C ASP A 240 -22.43 7.47 -0.52
N ILE A 241 -22.15 6.24 -0.08
CA ILE A 241 -20.97 5.47 -0.46
C ILE A 241 -21.36 4.03 -0.79
N ALA A 242 -20.76 3.49 -1.85
CA ALA A 242 -20.86 2.10 -2.25
C ALA A 242 -19.50 1.60 -2.76
N VAL A 243 -19.29 0.30 -2.66
CA VAL A 243 -18.15 -0.37 -3.26
C VAL A 243 -18.61 -1.38 -4.30
N MET A 244 -17.83 -1.53 -5.36
CA MET A 244 -18.07 -2.49 -6.43
C MET A 244 -16.85 -3.40 -6.56
N HIS A 245 -17.09 -4.71 -6.69
CA HIS A 245 -16.05 -5.69 -6.92
C HIS A 245 -15.95 -6.00 -8.43
N LEU A 246 -14.73 -6.09 -8.93
CA LEU A 246 -14.45 -6.46 -10.30
C LEU A 246 -14.44 -7.99 -10.41
N GLN A 247 -15.09 -8.54 -11.43
CA GLN A 247 -15.08 -9.99 -11.68
C GLN A 247 -13.66 -10.57 -11.85
N TYR A 248 -12.73 -9.75 -12.36
CA TYR A 248 -11.34 -10.11 -12.52
C TYR A 248 -10.44 -8.93 -12.18
N LYS A 249 -9.32 -9.23 -11.54
CA LYS A 249 -8.27 -8.27 -11.21
C LYS A 249 -7.80 -7.47 -12.42
N VAL A 250 -7.49 -6.21 -12.19
CA VAL A 250 -6.80 -5.34 -13.16
C VAL A 250 -5.30 -5.42 -12.93
N GLN A 251 -4.55 -5.36 -14.04
CA GLN A 251 -3.11 -5.18 -13.96
C GLN A 251 -2.82 -3.69 -13.87
N TYR A 252 -1.95 -3.32 -12.95
CA TYR A 252 -1.52 -1.94 -12.82
C TYR A 252 -0.59 -1.55 -13.95
N THR A 253 -0.78 -0.32 -14.41
CA THR A 253 0.00 0.31 -15.48
C THR A 253 0.21 1.77 -15.12
N VAL A 254 0.92 2.52 -15.96
CA VAL A 254 1.02 3.98 -15.76
C VAL A 254 -0.33 4.72 -15.88
N TYR A 255 -1.36 4.06 -16.43
CA TYR A 255 -2.71 4.61 -16.59
C TYR A 255 -3.72 4.07 -15.57
N ILE A 256 -3.34 3.02 -14.82
CA ILE A 256 -4.22 2.29 -13.90
C ILE A 256 -3.42 2.06 -12.62
N GLN A 257 -3.74 2.80 -11.57
CA GLN A 257 -3.14 2.69 -10.23
C GLN A 257 -4.22 2.97 -9.20
N PRO A 258 -4.15 2.40 -7.98
CA PRO A 258 -5.15 2.68 -6.96
C PRO A 258 -4.92 4.05 -6.30
N ILE A 259 -5.96 4.64 -5.72
CA ILE A 259 -5.85 5.77 -4.79
C ILE A 259 -5.74 5.26 -3.35
N CYS A 260 -5.04 6.01 -2.50
CA CYS A 260 -4.98 5.69 -1.08
C CYS A 260 -6.29 6.04 -0.38
N LEU A 261 -6.67 5.20 0.57
CA LEU A 261 -7.73 5.51 1.51
C LEU A 261 -7.17 6.29 2.70
N PRO A 262 -7.95 7.22 3.28
CA PRO A 262 -7.56 7.89 4.50
C PRO A 262 -7.49 6.92 5.69
N GLU A 263 -6.70 7.28 6.69
CA GLU A 263 -6.67 6.53 7.95
C GLU A 263 -7.99 6.66 8.70
N LYS A 264 -8.28 5.66 9.55
CA LYS A 264 -9.45 5.69 10.42
C LYS A 264 -9.39 6.93 11.33
N ASN A 265 -10.43 7.76 11.30
CA ASN A 265 -10.54 9.03 12.03
C ASN A 265 -9.59 10.15 11.55
N GLN A 266 -8.99 10.03 10.36
CA GLN A 266 -8.25 11.15 9.76
C GLN A 266 -9.19 12.35 9.58
N GLN A 267 -8.76 13.51 10.07
CA GLN A 267 -9.50 14.75 9.94
C GLN A 267 -8.97 15.58 8.77
N PHE A 268 -9.90 16.10 7.97
CA PHE A 268 -9.60 17.04 6.90
C PHE A 268 -10.02 18.44 7.35
N LEU A 269 -9.02 19.29 7.62
CA LEU A 269 -9.27 20.66 8.05
C LEU A 269 -9.82 21.50 6.88
N PRO A 270 -10.72 22.48 7.15
CA PRO A 270 -11.14 23.43 6.13
C PRO A 270 -9.95 24.19 5.53
N GLY A 271 -10.01 24.47 4.23
CA GLY A 271 -8.96 25.21 3.52
C GLY A 271 -7.85 24.34 2.90
N ILE A 272 -7.92 23.02 3.03
CA ILE A 272 -7.05 22.10 2.28
C ILE A 272 -7.45 22.13 0.80
N ASN A 273 -6.46 22.33 -0.08
CA ASN A 273 -6.66 22.25 -1.52
C ASN A 273 -6.79 20.78 -1.94
N CYS A 274 -7.95 20.45 -2.51
CA CYS A 274 -8.25 19.13 -3.08
C CYS A 274 -8.54 19.26 -4.57
N SER A 275 -8.32 18.18 -5.29
CA SER A 275 -8.58 18.09 -6.73
C SER A 275 -9.77 17.18 -7.01
N ILE A 276 -10.56 17.54 -8.01
CA ILE A 276 -11.69 16.75 -8.50
C ILE A 276 -11.45 16.48 -9.99
N ALA A 277 -11.59 15.23 -10.40
CA ALA A 277 -11.43 14.79 -11.78
C ALA A 277 -12.65 13.96 -12.22
N GLY A 278 -13.01 14.05 -13.50
CA GLY A 278 -14.13 13.31 -14.08
C GLY A 278 -14.55 13.81 -15.46
N TRP A 279 -15.46 13.08 -16.09
CA TRP A 279 -16.05 13.40 -17.40
C TRP A 279 -17.49 13.94 -17.31
N GLY A 280 -17.86 14.44 -16.14
CA GLY A 280 -19.20 14.97 -15.90
C GLY A 280 -19.52 16.13 -16.85
N LYS A 281 -20.76 16.16 -17.35
CA LYS A 281 -21.27 17.30 -18.11
C LYS A 281 -21.56 18.44 -17.12
N ILE A 282 -21.06 19.64 -17.42
CA ILE A 282 -21.40 20.88 -16.69
C ILE A 282 -22.86 21.23 -16.96
#